data_AF-A0A7V9Q5Z5-F1
#
_entry.id   AF-A0A7V9Q5Z5-F1
#
_cell.length_a   1.000
_cell.length_b   1.000
_cell.length_c   1.000
_cell.angle_alpha   90.00
_cell.angle_beta   90.00
_cell.angle_gamma   90.00
#
_symmetry.space_group_name_H-M   'P 1'
#
loop_
_entity.id
_entity.type
_entity.pdbx_description
1 polymer ?
#
loop_
_entity_poly.entity_id
_entity_poly.type
_entity_poly.pdbx_seq_one_letter_code
_entity_poly.pdbx_strand_id
1 'polypeptide(L)' 'MAKPVLIVEDDPDIAEGLRYNLEREGLEARVALTGEQGLSA' A
#
# COMPACT_ATOMS: atom_id res chain seq x y z
N MET A 1 -2.28 -17.53 6.32
CA MET A 1 -2.74 -16.13 6.34
C MET A 1 -2.14 -15.44 5.12
N ALA A 2 -2.92 -14.72 4.33
CA ALA A 2 -2.38 -13.91 3.24
C ALA A 2 -1.56 -12.76 3.85
N LYS A 3 -0.39 -12.45 3.29
CA LYS A 3 0.38 -11.28 3.70
C LYS A 3 -0.16 -10.06 2.94
N PRO A 4 -0.35 -8.91 3.59
CA PRO A 4 -0.81 -7.70 2.91
C PRO A 4 0.22 -7.22 1.89
N VAL A 5 -0.25 -6.57 0.83
CA VAL A 5 0.58 -5.86 -0.15
C VAL A 5 1.04 -4.54 0.48
N LEU A 6 2.36 -4.33 0.54
CA LEU A 6 2.93 -3.05 0.96
C LEU A 6 3.17 -2.19 -0.28
N ILE A 7 2.52 -1.03 -0.33
CA ILE A 7 2.70 -0.01 -1.35
C ILE A 7 3.65 1.04 -0.78
N VAL A 8 4.79 1.26 -1.44
CA VAL A 8 5.73 2.34 -1.11
C VAL A 8 5.68 3.35 -2.26
N GLU A 9 5.03 4.49 -2.01
CA GLU A 9 4.70 5.49 -3.02
C GLU A 9 4.66 6.87 -2.36
N ASP A 10 5.41 7.85 -2.88
CA ASP A 10 5.57 9.16 -2.25
C ASP A 10 4.41 10.13 -2.54
N ASP A 11 3.64 9.89 -3.61
CA ASP A 11 2.43 10.63 -3.92
C ASP A 11 1.20 10.00 -3.22
N PRO A 12 0.53 10.72 -2.29
CA PRO A 12 -0.63 10.19 -1.56
C PRO A 12 -1.82 9.82 -2.45
N ASP A 13 -2.05 10.55 -3.54
CA ASP A 13 -3.20 10.32 -4.42
C ASP A 13 -2.98 9.05 -5.25
N ILE A 14 -1.75 8.81 -5.70
CA ILE A 14 -1.35 7.57 -6.39
C ILE A 14 -1.44 6.39 -5.42
N ALA A 15 -0.89 6.53 -4.21
CA ALA A 15 -0.90 5.48 -3.20
C ALA A 15 -2.32 5.04 -2.81
N GLU A 16 -3.23 6.00 -2.67
CA GLU A 16 -4.65 5.75 -2.43
C GLU A 16 -5.31 4.98 -3.59
N GLY A 17 -5.07 5.42 -4.84
CA GLY A 17 -5.60 4.75 -6.02
C GLY A 17 -5.12 3.30 -6.16
N LEU A 18 -3.84 3.04 -5.85
CA LEU A 18 -3.28 1.69 -5.82
C LEU A 18 -3.93 0.84 -4.72
N ARG A 19 -4.06 1.38 -3.49
CA ARG A 19 -4.70 0.67 -2.37
C ARG A 19 -6.14 0.30 -2.72
N TYR A 20 -6.93 1.26 -3.19
CA TYR A 20 -8.32 1.04 -3.59
C TYR A 20 -8.44 -0.07 -4.63
N ASN A 21 -7.60 -0.05 -5.66
CA ASN A 21 -7.62 -1.07 -6.71
C ASN A 21 -7.27 -2.47 -6.17
N LEU A 22 -6.27 -2.59 -5.30
CA LEU A 22 -5.88 -3.86 -4.69
C LEU A 22 -6.96 -4.40 -3.75
N GLU A 23 -7.54 -3.55 -2.91
CA GLU A 23 -8.63 -3.91 -2.00
C GLU A 23 -9.89 -4.34 -2.76
N ARG A 24 -10.20 -3.67 -3.90
CA ARG A 24 -11.29 -4.06 -4.80
C ARG A 24 -11.09 -5.45 -5.40
N GLU A 25 -9.85 -5.88 -5.61
CA GLU A 25 -9.49 -7.24 -6.06
C GLU A 25 -9.39 -8.25 -4.89
N GLY A 26 -9.72 -7.85 -3.66
CA GLY A 26 -9.76 -8.70 -2.47
C GLY A 26 -8.40 -8.87 -1.77
N LEU A 27 -7.41 -8.03 -2.10
CA LEU A 27 -6.11 -8.02 -1.44
C LEU A 27 -6.12 -7.05 -0.26
N GLU A 28 -5.58 -7.48 0.89
CA GLU A 28 -5.25 -6.54 1.96
C GLU A 28 -4.03 -5.71 1.53
N ALA A 29 -4.10 -4.39 1.65
CA ALA A 29 -3.04 -3.49 1.24
C ALA A 29 -2.72 -2.44 2.31
N ARG A 30 -1.45 -2.05 2.42
CA ARG A 30 -0.94 -1.02 3.33
C ARG A 30 -0.10 -0.01 2.54
N VAL A 31 -0.20 1.25 2.93
CA VAL A 31 0.55 2.35 2.29
C VAL A 31 1.66 2.83 3.22
N ALA A 32 2.84 3.05 2.64
CA ALA A 32 3.95 3.78 3.20
C ALA A 32 4.35 4.90 2.24
N LEU A 33 4.41 6.14 2.73
CA LEU A 33 4.72 7.32 1.91
C LEU A 33 6.22 7.59 1.78
N THR A 34 7.05 6.82 2.49
CA THR A 34 8.51 6.90 2.38
C THR A 34 9.13 5.52 2.48
N GLY A 35 10.39 5.40 2.06
CA GLY A 35 11.15 4.16 2.21
C GLY A 35 11.30 3.73 3.67
N GLU A 36 11.51 4.67 4.60
CA GLU A 36 11.63 4.38 6.04
C GLU A 36 10.33 3.83 6.63
N GLN A 37 9.19 4.38 6.20
CA GLN A 37 7.88 3.84 6.58
C GLN A 37 7.70 2.42 6.02
N GLY A 38 8.10 2.19 4.77
CA GLY A 38 8.01 0.88 4.14
C GLY A 38 8.87 -0.19 4.83
N LEU A 39 10.06 0.19 5.27
CA LEU A 39 10.93 -0.70 6.06
C LEU A 39 10.34 -1.06 7.44
N SER A 40 9.38 -0.28 7.95
CA SER A 40 8.80 -0.44 9.30
C SER A 40 7.37 -1.04 9.32
N ALA A 41 6.84 -1.45 8.17
CA ALA A 41 5.40 -1.72 7.95
C ALA A 41 4.92 -3.17 8.23
#